data_AF-A0A841BTA9-F1
#
_entry.id   AF-A0A841BTA9-F1
#
_cell.length_a   1.000
_cell.length_b   1.000
_cell.length_c   1.000
_cell.angle_alpha   90.00
_cell.angle_beta   90.00
_cell.angle_gamma   90.00
#
_symmetry.space_group_name_H-M   'P 1'
#
loop_
_entity.id
_entity.type
_entity.pdbx_description
1 polymer ?
#
loop_
_entity_poly.entity_id
_entity_poly.type
_entity_poly.pdbx_seq_one_letter_code
_entity_poly.pdbx_strand_id
1 'polypeptide(L)'
;MISPLGTAAQSSSLEALRALGTARRSAVAQRVEVRGRMQVLILTAPEPLRSALRRHDDGELIAACAAGPPGAVAVGTAAGATRVALRFLARRHQQLSAEITQLDTLLALCTDGAGSPRKAHACGYAGRRTHMVC
;
A
#
# COMPACT_ATOMS: atom_id res chain seq x y z
N MET A 1 45.08 26.75 -2.09
CA MET A 1 44.65 25.71 -1.14
C MET A 1 43.16 25.84 -0.86
N ILE A 2 42.28 25.29 -1.71
CA ILE A 2 40.85 25.15 -1.40
C ILE A 2 40.42 23.78 -1.95
N SER A 3 40.15 22.84 -1.05
CA SER A 3 39.83 21.45 -1.34
C SER A 3 38.39 21.29 -1.86
N PRO A 4 38.11 20.49 -2.91
CA PRO A 4 36.76 20.11 -3.29
C PRO A 4 36.54 18.62 -3.03
N LEU A 5 36.13 18.21 -1.81
CA LEU A 5 35.79 16.81 -1.51
C LEU A 5 34.44 16.65 -0.78
N GLY A 6 33.52 17.60 -0.96
CA GLY A 6 32.23 17.60 -0.27
C GLY A 6 31.00 17.14 -1.07
N THR A 7 31.10 16.85 -2.38
CA THR A 7 29.90 16.79 -3.25
C THR A 7 29.43 15.38 -3.64
N ALA A 8 30.33 14.44 -3.96
CA ALA A 8 29.94 13.14 -4.51
C ALA A 8 29.27 12.20 -3.48
N ALA A 9 29.75 12.19 -2.23
CA ALA A 9 29.17 11.37 -1.15
C ALA A 9 27.81 11.92 -0.68
N GLN A 10 27.63 13.24 -0.73
CA GLN A 10 26.37 13.89 -0.37
C GLN A 10 25.31 13.71 -1.46
N SER A 11 25.70 13.76 -2.73
CA SER A 11 24.76 13.52 -3.85
C SER A 11 24.25 12.09 -3.87
N SER A 12 25.12 11.09 -3.64
CA SER A 12 24.71 9.68 -3.62
C SER A 12 23.73 9.36 -2.49
N SER A 13 23.92 9.94 -1.30
CA SER A 13 22.99 9.83 -0.17
C SER A 13 21.61 10.45 -0.49
N LEU A 14 21.59 11.63 -1.11
CA LEU A 14 20.35 12.29 -1.51
C LEU A 14 19.62 11.53 -2.64
N GLU A 15 20.36 10.94 -3.57
CA GLU A 15 19.80 10.10 -4.64
C GLU A 15 19.19 8.82 -4.07
N ALA A 16 19.85 8.17 -3.10
CA ALA A 16 19.29 7.03 -2.39
C ALA A 16 17.98 7.39 -1.68
N LEU A 17 17.95 8.51 -0.94
CA LEU A 17 16.73 8.99 -0.27
C LEU A 17 15.59 9.29 -1.26
N ARG A 18 15.90 9.90 -2.42
CA ARG A 18 14.89 10.16 -3.47
C ARG A 18 14.35 8.88 -4.08
N ALA A 19 15.22 7.90 -4.35
CA ALA A 19 14.83 6.61 -4.91
C ALA A 19 13.91 5.85 -3.94
N LEU A 20 14.33 5.69 -2.68
CA LEU A 20 13.55 5.03 -1.64
C LEU A 20 12.23 5.75 -1.36
N GLY A 21 12.25 7.09 -1.28
CA GLY A 21 11.05 7.89 -1.08
C GLY A 21 10.06 7.78 -2.23
N THR A 22 10.55 7.63 -3.47
CA THR A 22 9.70 7.42 -4.66
C THR A 22 9.04 6.05 -4.62
N ALA A 23 9.81 4.99 -4.32
CA ALA A 23 9.25 3.64 -4.13
C ALA A 23 8.19 3.62 -3.04
N ARG A 24 8.46 4.25 -1.89
CA ARG A 24 7.52 4.32 -0.77
C ARG A 24 6.22 5.00 -1.13
N ARG A 25 6.28 6.18 -1.77
CA ARG A 25 5.06 6.91 -2.19
C ARG A 25 4.22 6.08 -3.16
N SER A 26 4.88 5.37 -4.08
CA SER A 26 4.21 4.44 -4.99
C SER A 26 3.51 3.31 -4.23
N ALA A 27 4.21 2.63 -3.31
CA ALA A 27 3.64 1.54 -2.52
C ALA A 27 2.45 2.00 -1.66
N VAL A 28 2.54 3.19 -1.03
CA VAL A 28 1.44 3.80 -0.28
C VAL A 28 0.22 4.07 -1.18
N ALA A 29 0.44 4.64 -2.37
CA ALA A 29 -0.63 4.92 -3.32
C ALA A 29 -1.31 3.62 -3.80
N GLN A 30 -0.52 2.61 -4.16
CA GLN A 30 -1.04 1.30 -4.56
C GLN A 30 -1.81 0.62 -3.43
N ARG A 31 -1.38 0.75 -2.17
CA ARG A 31 -2.09 0.16 -1.03
C ARG A 31 -3.49 0.76 -0.88
N VAL A 32 -3.60 2.08 -1.06
CA VAL A 32 -4.88 2.79 -1.03
C VAL A 32 -5.76 2.39 -2.22
N GLU A 33 -5.20 2.29 -3.42
CA GLU A 33 -5.93 1.83 -4.61
C GLU A 33 -6.50 0.42 -4.42
N VAL A 34 -5.68 -0.52 -3.94
CA VAL A 34 -6.08 -1.91 -3.67
C VAL A 34 -7.20 -1.94 -2.63
N ARG A 35 -7.11 -1.15 -1.55
CA ARG A 35 -8.16 -1.04 -0.54
C ARG A 35 -9.47 -0.53 -1.15
N GLY A 36 -9.42 0.51 -1.99
CA GLY A 36 -10.59 1.02 -2.70
C GLY A 36 -11.20 -0.03 -3.63
N ARG A 37 -10.37 -0.79 -4.37
CA ARG A 37 -10.84 -1.87 -5.25
C ARG A 37 -11.56 -2.97 -4.46
N MET A 38 -11.07 -3.32 -3.28
CA MET A 38 -11.76 -4.24 -2.37
C MET A 38 -13.13 -3.71 -1.96
N GLN A 39 -13.22 -2.44 -1.54
CA GLN A 39 -14.48 -1.82 -1.14
C GLN A 39 -15.51 -1.84 -2.28
N VAL A 40 -15.11 -1.50 -3.51
CA VAL A 40 -15.98 -1.58 -4.69
C VAL A 40 -16.52 -3.01 -4.88
N LEU A 41 -15.65 -4.03 -4.81
CA LEU A 41 -16.06 -5.43 -4.96
C LEU A 41 -17.01 -5.89 -3.84
N ILE A 42 -16.81 -5.42 -2.61
CA ILE A 42 -17.69 -5.73 -1.46
C ILE A 42 -19.07 -5.10 -1.67
N LEU A 43 -19.12 -3.84 -2.09
CA LEU A 43 -20.37 -3.13 -2.33
C LEU A 43 -21.18 -3.80 -3.44
N THR A 44 -20.54 -4.20 -4.53
CA THR A 44 -21.19 -4.87 -5.68
C THR A 44 -21.31 -6.39 -5.54
N ALA A 45 -20.87 -6.98 -4.43
CA ALA A 45 -20.90 -8.43 -4.23
C ALA A 45 -22.34 -8.98 -4.21
N PRO A 46 -22.58 -10.22 -4.62
CA PRO A 46 -23.88 -10.88 -4.40
C PRO A 46 -24.27 -10.90 -2.91
N GLU A 47 -25.56 -10.78 -2.60
CA GLU A 47 -26.07 -10.65 -1.22
C GLU A 47 -25.54 -11.69 -0.21
N PRO A 48 -25.48 -13.01 -0.50
CA PRO A 48 -24.95 -13.97 0.47
C PRO A 48 -23.47 -13.76 0.79
N LEU A 49 -22.70 -13.18 -0.14
CA LEU A 49 -21.31 -12.81 0.10
C LEU A 49 -21.22 -11.48 0.87
N ARG A 50 -22.03 -10.49 0.49
CA ARG A 50 -22.07 -9.19 1.16
C ARG A 50 -22.44 -9.34 2.63
N SER A 51 -23.44 -10.14 2.95
CA SER A 51 -23.87 -10.42 4.33
C SER A 51 -22.78 -11.12 5.15
N ALA A 52 -22.06 -12.07 4.55
CA ALA A 52 -20.92 -12.74 5.20
C ALA A 52 -19.79 -11.76 5.53
N LEU A 53 -19.50 -10.82 4.63
CA LEU A 53 -18.40 -9.83 4.76
C LEU A 53 -18.72 -8.69 5.73
N ARG A 54 -20.00 -8.33 5.93
CA ARG A 54 -20.42 -7.29 6.89
C ARG A 54 -20.11 -7.59 8.35
N ARG A 55 -19.75 -8.85 8.67
CA ARG A 55 -19.44 -9.30 10.03
C ARG A 55 -17.99 -9.03 10.45
N HIS A 56 -17.17 -8.47 9.55
CA HIS A 56 -15.76 -8.18 9.81
C HIS A 56 -15.52 -6.69 9.96
N ASP A 57 -14.75 -6.32 10.97
CA ASP A 57 -14.16 -4.99 11.07
C ASP A 57 -13.10 -4.76 9.97
N ASP A 58 -12.79 -3.50 9.70
CA ASP A 58 -11.98 -3.09 8.55
C ASP A 58 -10.60 -3.78 8.45
N GLY A 59 -9.96 -4.00 9.61
CA GLY A 59 -8.68 -4.71 9.73
C GLY A 59 -8.84 -6.23 9.65
N GLU A 60 -9.88 -6.79 10.27
CA GLU A 60 -10.18 -8.21 10.23
C GLU A 60 -10.56 -8.68 8.83
N LEU A 61 -11.22 -7.81 8.05
CA LEU A 61 -11.67 -8.11 6.69
C LEU A 61 -10.49 -8.46 5.76
N ILE A 62 -9.38 -7.71 5.85
CA ILE A 62 -8.18 -7.98 5.03
C ILE A 62 -7.60 -9.34 5.40
N ALA A 63 -7.47 -9.62 6.70
CA ALA A 63 -6.96 -10.90 7.18
C ALA A 63 -7.86 -12.07 6.76
N ALA A 64 -9.18 -11.95 6.96
CA ALA A 64 -10.18 -12.95 6.59
C ALA A 64 -10.17 -13.23 5.08
N CYS A 65 -10.12 -12.18 4.25
CA CYS A 65 -10.06 -12.32 2.80
C CYS A 65 -8.74 -12.97 2.34
N ALA A 66 -7.61 -12.66 2.97
CA ALA A 66 -6.31 -13.24 2.63
C ALA A 66 -6.17 -14.73 3.03
N ALA A 67 -6.78 -15.10 4.15
CA ALA A 67 -6.74 -16.43 4.77
C ALA A 67 -7.76 -17.43 4.19
N GLY A 68 -8.74 -16.96 3.40
CA GLY A 68 -9.78 -17.81 2.82
C GLY A 68 -9.22 -19.08 2.13
N PRO A 69 -9.82 -20.27 2.32
CA PRO A 69 -9.28 -21.54 1.81
C PRO A 69 -9.01 -21.53 0.30
N PRO A 70 -7.95 -22.19 -0.19
CA PRO A 70 -7.71 -22.44 -1.62
C PRO A 70 -8.65 -23.48 -2.26
N GLY A 71 -9.57 -24.07 -1.48
CA GLY A 71 -10.41 -25.17 -1.93
C GLY A 71 -11.63 -24.71 -2.73
N ALA A 72 -11.71 -25.17 -3.98
CA ALA A 72 -12.90 -25.21 -4.83
C ALA A 72 -13.83 -23.99 -4.70
N VAL A 73 -13.27 -22.79 -4.82
CA VAL A 73 -14.12 -21.64 -5.09
C VAL A 73 -14.77 -21.94 -6.43
N ALA A 74 -16.09 -22.09 -6.47
CA ALA A 74 -16.83 -22.22 -7.71
C ALA A 74 -16.65 -20.92 -8.51
N VAL A 75 -15.52 -20.76 -9.20
CA VAL A 75 -15.19 -19.60 -10.04
C VAL A 75 -16.28 -19.41 -11.09
N GLY A 76 -17.01 -20.48 -11.44
CA GLY A 76 -18.22 -20.43 -12.26
C GLY A 76 -19.41 -19.67 -11.65
N THR A 77 -19.33 -19.18 -10.41
CA THR A 77 -20.35 -18.34 -9.78
C THR A 77 -19.80 -16.93 -9.51
N ALA A 78 -20.66 -15.92 -9.61
CA ALA A 78 -20.27 -14.53 -9.30
C ALA A 78 -19.68 -14.40 -7.87
N ALA A 79 -20.29 -15.04 -6.87
CA ALA A 79 -19.81 -15.01 -5.49
C ALA A 79 -18.44 -15.70 -5.32
N GLY A 80 -18.17 -16.74 -6.10
CA GLY A 80 -16.87 -17.40 -6.11
C GLY A 80 -15.79 -16.52 -6.75
N ALA A 81 -16.07 -15.98 -7.94
CA ALA A 81 -15.15 -15.07 -8.62
C ALA A 81 -14.80 -13.83 -7.75
N THR A 82 -15.80 -13.23 -7.09
CA THR A 82 -15.57 -12.10 -6.17
C THR A 82 -14.69 -12.50 -4.98
N ARG A 83 -14.88 -13.68 -4.38
CA ARG A 83 -14.02 -14.18 -3.28
C ARG A 83 -12.57 -14.36 -3.71
N VAL A 84 -12.34 -14.94 -4.89
CA VAL A 84 -10.99 -15.09 -5.45
C VAL A 84 -10.34 -13.73 -5.66
N ALA A 85 -11.05 -12.78 -6.29
CA ALA A 85 -10.54 -11.43 -6.51
C ALA A 85 -10.19 -10.72 -5.19
N LEU A 86 -11.07 -10.79 -4.19
CA LEU A 86 -10.84 -10.22 -2.85
C LEU A 86 -9.61 -10.81 -2.18
N ARG A 87 -9.36 -12.12 -2.33
CA ARG A 87 -8.18 -12.77 -1.77
C ARG A 87 -6.88 -12.26 -2.37
N PHE A 88 -6.81 -12.13 -3.69
CA PHE A 88 -5.63 -11.58 -4.37
C PHE A 88 -5.37 -10.13 -3.94
N LEU A 89 -6.41 -9.31 -3.90
CA LEU A 89 -6.30 -7.92 -3.45
C LEU A 89 -5.88 -7.82 -1.97
N ALA A 90 -6.45 -8.63 -1.08
CA ALA A 90 -6.09 -8.64 0.33
C ALA A 90 -4.63 -9.04 0.56
N ARG A 91 -4.13 -10.05 -0.16
CA ARG A 91 -2.72 -10.44 -0.13
C ARG A 91 -1.80 -9.36 -0.66
N ARG A 92 -2.18 -8.71 -1.78
CA ARG A 92 -1.43 -7.56 -2.31
C ARG A 92 -1.39 -6.41 -1.31
N HIS A 93 -2.48 -6.14 -0.60
CA HIS A 93 -2.52 -5.13 0.46
C HIS A 93 -1.54 -5.45 1.61
N GLN A 94 -1.47 -6.72 2.03
CA GLN A 94 -0.53 -7.18 3.06
C GLN A 94 0.92 -7.06 2.58
N GLN A 95 1.21 -7.47 1.35
CA GLN A 95 2.54 -7.34 0.73
C GLN A 95 2.99 -5.88 0.65
N LEU A 96 2.12 -4.98 0.15
CA LEU A 96 2.41 -3.55 0.10
C LEU A 96 2.62 -2.95 1.49
N SER A 97 1.90 -3.44 2.50
CA SER A 97 2.11 -2.99 3.89
C SER A 97 3.48 -3.40 4.42
N ALA A 98 3.92 -4.63 4.14
CA ALA A 98 5.26 -5.09 4.49
C ALA A 98 6.36 -4.31 3.73
N GLU A 99 6.17 -4.07 2.44
CA GLU A 99 7.08 -3.27 1.61
C GLU A 99 7.21 -1.84 2.13
N ILE A 100 6.10 -1.18 2.50
CA ILE A 100 6.11 0.16 3.10
C ILE A 100 6.93 0.16 4.40
N THR A 101 6.72 -0.83 5.29
CA THR A 101 7.50 -0.94 6.53
C THR A 101 8.98 -1.14 6.26
N GLN A 102 9.35 -1.97 5.27
CA GLN A 102 10.74 -2.16 4.87
C GLN A 102 11.37 -0.87 4.34
N LEU A 103 10.65 -0.14 3.49
CA LEU A 103 11.09 1.15 2.95
C LEU A 103 11.20 2.23 4.04
N ASP A 104 10.30 2.24 5.03
CA ASP A 104 10.38 3.12 6.20
C ASP A 104 11.66 2.86 7.01
N THR A 105 11.99 1.59 7.25
CA THR A 105 13.23 1.19 7.94
C THR A 105 14.47 1.65 7.16
N LEU A 106 14.51 1.42 5.84
CA LEU A 106 15.64 1.83 5.01
C LEU A 106 15.81 3.35 4.96
N LEU A 107 14.71 4.10 4.88
CA LEU A 107 14.73 5.56 4.94
C LEU A 107 15.27 6.06 6.28
N ALA A 108 14.85 5.46 7.40
CA ALA A 108 15.36 5.80 8.73
C ALA A 108 16.87 5.57 8.84
N LEU A 109 17.38 4.43 8.35
CA LEU A 109 18.81 4.13 8.33
C LEU A 109 19.62 5.16 7.51
N CYS A 110 19.10 5.59 6.36
CA CYS A 110 19.74 6.65 5.57
C CYS A 110 19.74 8.01 6.28
N THR A 111 18.72 8.32 7.09
CA THR A 111 18.66 9.57 7.85
C THR A 111 19.48 9.54 9.14
N ASP A 112 19.70 8.38 9.73
CA ASP A 112 20.51 8.23 10.94
C ASP A 112 22.01 8.18 10.62
N GLY A 113 22.40 7.62 9.48
CA GLY A 113 23.78 7.62 8.98
C GLY A 113 24.24 8.98 8.42
N ALA A 114 23.30 9.84 8.02
CA ALA A 114 23.57 11.21 7.61
C ALA A 114 23.23 12.14 8.78
N GLY A 115 24.23 12.54 9.59
CA GLY A 115 24.07 13.49 10.70
C GLY A 115 23.00 14.56 10.42
N SER A 116 21.92 14.48 11.21
CA SER A 116 20.61 15.16 11.11
C SER A 116 20.60 16.68 10.77
N PRO A 117 19.42 17.32 10.59
CA PRO A 117 18.30 16.98 9.73
C PRO A 117 17.88 18.20 8.86
N ARG A 118 17.28 17.98 7.68
CA ARG A 118 16.43 19.03 7.07
C ARG A 118 15.04 18.48 6.84
N LYS A 119 14.13 18.90 7.73
CA LYS A 119 12.68 18.83 7.56
C LYS A 119 12.32 19.59 6.28
N ALA A 120 12.05 18.88 5.20
CA ALA A 120 11.34 19.43 4.06
C ALA A 120 9.85 19.10 4.23
N HIS A 121 9.12 20.11 4.70
CA HIS A 121 7.67 20.14 4.63
C HIS A 121 7.24 20.09 3.16
N ALA A 122 6.44 19.09 2.81
CA ALA A 122 5.19 19.24 2.05
C ALA A 122 4.72 17.83 1.68
N CYS A 123 3.92 17.26 2.58
CA CYS A 123 2.95 16.23 2.23
C CYS A 123 1.96 16.85 1.25
N GLY A 124 2.28 16.83 -0.03
CA GLY A 124 1.32 17.03 -1.11
C GLY A 124 0.56 15.73 -1.34
N TYR A 125 -0.18 15.23 -0.33
CA TYR A 125 -1.24 14.26 -0.58
C TYR A 125 -2.40 15.04 -1.19
N ALA A 126 -2.24 15.44 -2.46
CA ALA A 126 -3.34 15.91 -3.28
C ALA A 126 -4.24 14.70 -3.56
N GLY A 127 -5.10 14.41 -2.59
CA GLY A 127 -6.26 13.57 -2.77
C GLY A 127 -7.07 14.15 -3.92
N ARG A 128 -6.94 13.53 -5.10
CA ARG A 128 -7.84 13.79 -6.21
C ARG A 128 -9.17 13.17 -5.85
N ARG A 129 -10.00 13.98 -5.17
CA ARG A 129 -11.45 13.84 -5.10
C ARG A 129 -11.99 13.88 -6.53
N THR A 130 -12.29 12.71 -7.06
CA THR A 130 -13.14 12.45 -8.23
C THR A 130 -13.70 11.06 -7.95
N HIS A 131 -14.97 10.79 -7.67
CA HIS A 131 -16.19 11.54 -7.88
C HIS A 131 -17.22 11.07 -6.84
N MET A 132 -18.06 12.01 -6.43
CA MET A 132 -19.37 11.83 -5.82
C MET A 132 -20.24 10.98 -6.75
N VAL A 133 -20.80 9.86 -6.26
CA VAL A 133 -22.02 9.25 -6.80
C VAL A 133 -22.81 8.70 -5.61
N CYS A 134 -24.04 9.19 -5.50
CA CYS A 134 -25.08 8.79 -4.55
C CYS A 134 -25.52 7.33 -4.74
#